data_AF-A0A328AUM4-F1
#
_entry.id   AF-A0A328AUM4-F1
#
_cell.length_a   1.000
_cell.length_b   1.000
_cell.length_c   1.000
_cell.angle_alpha   90.00
_cell.angle_beta   90.00
_cell.angle_gamma   90.00
#
_symmetry.space_group_name_H-M   'P 1'
#
loop_
_entity.id
_entity.type
_entity.pdbx_description
1 polymer ?
#
loop_
_entity_poly.entity_id
_entity_poly.type
_entity_poly.pdbx_seq_one_letter_code
_entity_poly.pdbx_strand_id
1 'polypeptide(L)' 'MDLNTASVESMAKLVGLDRAYDLLLWRPYLDWSELGAVPGFGPALIAKLKTAGARIKLPGDPRTFCDQLNLPR' A
#
# COMPACT_ATOMS: atom_id res chain seq x y z
N MET A 1 -3.60 -3.17 -6.62
CA MET A 1 -3.46 -1.82 -6.02
C MET A 1 -2.23 -1.82 -5.14
N ASP A 2 -1.35 -0.82 -5.24
CA ASP A 2 -0.13 -0.77 -4.41
C ASP A 2 -0.34 0.12 -3.18
N LEU A 3 -0.06 -0.38 -1.98
CA LEU A 3 -0.28 0.31 -0.72
C LEU A 3 0.66 1.49 -0.50
N ASN A 4 1.80 1.55 -1.18
CA ASN A 4 2.74 2.68 -1.09
C ASN A 4 2.38 3.84 -2.02
N THR A 5 1.74 3.55 -3.15
CA THR A 5 1.41 4.55 -4.19
C THR A 5 -0.09 4.79 -4.37
N ALA A 6 -0.96 4.02 -3.71
CA ALA A 6 -2.40 4.17 -3.80
C ALA A 6 -2.89 5.55 -3.34
N SER A 7 -3.96 6.03 -3.97
CA SER A 7 -4.69 7.22 -3.52
C SER A 7 -5.47 6.97 -2.24
N VAL A 8 -5.66 8.03 -1.45
CA VAL A 8 -6.45 8.01 -0.20
C VAL A 8 -7.85 7.44 -0.46
N GLU A 9 -8.52 7.88 -1.52
CA GLU A 9 -9.88 7.43 -1.86
C GLU A 9 -9.97 5.93 -2.10
N SER A 10 -8.98 5.35 -2.78
CA SER A 10 -8.93 3.91 -3.06
C SER A 10 -8.72 3.10 -1.78
N MET A 11 -7.90 3.61 -0.85
CA MET A 11 -7.72 2.98 0.47
C MET A 11 -8.95 3.16 1.35
N ALA A 12 -9.57 4.35 1.33
CA ALA A 12 -10.76 4.65 2.12
C ALA A 12 -11.91 3.69 1.79
N LYS A 13 -12.07 3.28 0.53
CA LYS A 13 -13.04 2.26 0.11
C LYS A 13 -12.80 0.88 0.75
N LEU A 14 -11.56 0.55 1.11
CA LEU A 14 -11.19 -0.76 1.66
C LEU A 14 -11.18 -0.77 3.20
N VAL A 15 -10.63 0.28 3.81
CA VAL A 15 -10.30 0.33 5.24
C VAL A 15 -11.04 1.42 6.02
N GLY A 16 -11.71 2.36 5.33
CA GLY A 16 -12.30 3.57 5.91
C GLY A 16 -11.38 4.79 5.79
N LEU A 17 -11.94 5.99 5.86
CA LEU A 17 -11.21 7.25 5.65
C LEU A 17 -10.13 7.48 6.72
N ASP A 18 -10.46 7.35 8.01
CA ASP A 18 -9.52 7.48 9.14
C ASP A 18 -8.29 6.58 8.96
N ARG A 19 -8.53 5.28 8.74
CA ARG A 19 -7.47 4.29 8.57
C ARG A 19 -6.68 4.48 7.30
N ALA A 20 -7.28 5.04 6.26
CA ALA A 20 -6.55 5.39 5.06
C ALA A 20 -5.53 6.50 5.36
N TYR A 21 -5.90 7.53 6.12
CA TYR A 21 -4.96 8.57 6.54
C TYR A 21 -3.84 8.01 7.42
N ASP A 22 -4.16 7.14 8.38
CA ASP A 22 -3.14 6.45 9.17
C ASP A 22 -2.19 5.68 8.24
N LEU A 23 -2.72 4.92 7.28
CA LEU A 23 -1.87 4.21 6.33
C LEU A 23 -0.94 5.11 5.54
N LEU A 24 -1.37 6.33 5.17
CA LEU A 24 -0.51 7.27 4.47
C LEU A 24 0.62 7.80 5.35
N LEU A 25 0.35 8.06 6.62
CA LEU A 25 1.33 8.63 7.57
C LEU A 25 2.51 7.68 7.80
N TRP A 26 2.26 6.37 7.78
CA TRP A 26 3.26 5.33 8.03
C TRP A 26 3.93 4.80 6.75
N ARG A 27 3.65 5.38 5.59
CA ARG A 27 4.37 5.04 4.36
C ARG A 27 5.83 5.50 4.44
N PRO A 28 6.75 4.79 3.76
CA PRO A 28 6.54 3.59 2.95
C PRO A 28 6.59 2.29 3.78
N TYR A 29 5.83 1.29 3.34
CA TYR A 29 5.89 -0.08 3.87
C TYR A 29 6.85 -0.94 3.04
N LEU A 30 7.64 -1.77 3.71
CA LEU A 30 8.51 -2.77 3.10
C LEU A 30 7.78 -4.10 2.92
N ASP A 31 6.98 -4.49 3.92
CA ASP A 31 6.24 -5.75 3.91
C ASP A 31 4.97 -5.68 4.75
N TRP A 32 4.18 -6.76 4.70
CA TRP A 32 2.88 -6.83 5.35
C TRP A 32 2.93 -6.85 6.87
N SER A 33 4.08 -7.17 7.47
CA SER A 33 4.28 -7.20 8.91
C SER A 33 4.27 -5.79 9.49
N GLU A 34 4.77 -4.79 8.75
CA GLU A 34 4.74 -3.39 9.16
C GLU A 34 3.32 -2.82 9.24
N LEU A 35 2.40 -3.30 8.38
CA LEU A 35 0.99 -2.97 8.54
C LEU A 35 0.44 -3.46 9.89
N GLY A 36 0.95 -4.57 10.42
CA GLY A 36 0.54 -5.06 11.74
C GLY A 36 0.96 -4.15 12.90
N ALA A 37 1.92 -3.25 12.68
CA ALA A 37 2.33 -2.26 13.66
C ALA A 37 1.47 -0.99 13.62
N VAL A 38 0.69 -0.77 12.55
CA VAL A 38 -0.21 0.39 12.45
C VAL A 38 -1.42 0.16 13.37
N PRO A 39 -1.74 1.10 14.27
CA PRO A 39 -2.90 1.00 15.14
C PRO A 39 -4.18 0.75 14.33
N GLY A 40 -4.94 -0.29 14.71
CA GLY A 40 -6.18 -0.66 14.00
C GLY A 40 -5.99 -1.54 12.76
N PHE A 41 -4.76 -1.88 12.38
CA PHE A 41 -4.47 -2.83 11.30
C PHE A 41 -4.13 -4.22 11.83
N GLY A 42 -5.18 -4.92 12.25
CA GLY A 42 -5.06 -6.32 12.68
C GLY A 42 -4.93 -7.32 11.51
N PRO A 43 -4.61 -8.58 11.82
CA PRO A 43 -4.44 -9.65 10.83
C PRO A 43 -5.67 -9.87 9.94
N ALA A 44 -6.88 -9.67 10.48
CA ALA A 44 -8.12 -9.77 9.72
C ALA A 44 -8.23 -8.70 8.61
N LEU A 45 -7.80 -7.47 8.89
CA LEU A 45 -7.82 -6.38 7.91
C LEU A 45 -6.73 -6.57 6.86
N ILE A 46 -5.55 -7.03 7.27
CA ILE A 46 -4.45 -7.40 6.37
C ILE A 46 -4.90 -8.51 5.42
N ALA A 47 -5.58 -9.54 5.92
CA ALA A 47 -6.14 -10.61 5.08
C ALA A 47 -7.15 -10.05 4.05
N LYS A 48 -8.05 -9.16 4.47
CA LYS A 48 -9.00 -8.49 3.56
C LYS A 48 -8.29 -7.70 2.46
N LEU A 49 -7.22 -6.98 2.79
CA LEU A 49 -6.40 -6.24 1.81
C LEU A 49 -5.72 -7.18 0.82
N LYS A 50 -5.15 -8.30 1.29
CA LYS A 50 -4.55 -9.32 0.42
C LYS A 50 -5.59 -9.92 -0.53
N THR A 51 -6.78 -10.27 -0.03
CA THR A 51 -7.88 -10.81 -0.83
C THR A 51 -8.41 -9.77 -1.83
N ALA A 52 -8.40 -8.48 -1.48
CA ALA A 52 -8.76 -7.39 -2.39
C ALA A 52 -7.69 -7.12 -3.48
N GLY A 53 -6.58 -7.86 -3.49
CA GLY A 53 -5.51 -7.69 -4.47
C GLY A 53 -4.62 -6.46 -4.20
N ALA A 54 -4.60 -5.98 -2.95
CA ALA A 54 -3.59 -5.01 -2.53
C ALA A 54 -2.21 -5.68 -2.50
N ARG A 55 -1.18 -4.92 -2.85
CA ARG A 55 0.22 -5.36 -2.90
C ARG A 55 1.07 -4.27 -2.25
N ILE A 56 2.23 -4.65 -1.75
CA ILE A 56 3.25 -3.71 -1.27
C ILE A 56 4.40 -3.81 -2.26
N LYS A 57 4.64 -2.74 -3.02
CA LYS A 57 5.85 -2.63 -3.84
C LYS A 57 6.93 -1.93 -3.05
N LEU A 58 8.12 -2.51 -3.01
CA LEU A 58 9.27 -1.90 -2.33
C LEU A 58 9.58 -0.53 -2.95
N PRO A 59 9.81 0.51 -2.13
CA PRO A 59 10.26 1.80 -2.63
C PRO A 59 11.62 1.60 -3.32
N GLY A 60 11.69 1.95 -4.61
CA GLY A 60 12.90 1.82 -5.42
C GLY A 60 13.08 0.47 -6.12
N ASP A 61 12.06 -0.40 -6.21
CA ASP A 61 12.16 -1.60 -7.06
C ASP A 61 12.47 -1.17 -8.52
N PRO A 62 13.63 -1.57 -9.09
CA PRO A 62 14.05 -1.17 -10.43
C PRO A 62 13.09 -1.65 -11.54
N ARG A 63 12.21 -2.62 -11.25
CA ARG A 63 11.11 -3.01 -12.15
C ARG A 63 10.02 -1.95 -12.29
N THR A 64 10.03 -0.93 -11.43
CA THR A 64 9.12 0.23 -11.48
C THR A 64 9.77 1.43 -12.17
N PHE A 65 11.11 1.46 -12.25
CA PHE A 65 11.87 2.55 -12.88
C PHE A 65 11.66 2.65 -14.40
N CYS A 66 11.32 1.54 -15.07
CA CYS A 66 11.11 1.54 -16.51
C CYS A 66 9.85 2.33 -16.94
N ASP A 67 8.83 2.43 -16.08
CA ASP A 67 7.56 3.13 -16.42
C ASP A 67 7.67 4.66 -16.23
N GLN A 68 8.62 5.15 -15.42
CA GLN A 68 8.76 6.57 -15.11
C GLN A 68 9.70 7.36 -16.05
N LEU A 69 10.48 6.68 -16.91
CA LEU A 69 11.46 7.36 -17.76
C LEU A 69 11.08 7.46 -19.24
N ASN A 70 9.97 6.84 -19.69
CA ASN A 70 9.50 6.90 -21.08
C ASN A 70 10.64 6.67 -22.11
N LEU A 71 11.58 5.77 -21.81
CA LEU A 71 12.69 5.44 -22.70
C LEU A 71 12.22 4.35 -23.67
N PRO A 72 12.39 4.54 -25.00
CA PRO A 72 12.05 3.51 -25.96
C PRO A 72 12.92 2.26 -25.73
N ARG A 73 12.30 1.08 -25.89
CA ARG A 73 12.99 -0.22 -25.85
C ARG A 73 13.99 -0.36 -26.98
#